data_AF-A0A968I5J7-F1
#
_entry.id   AF-A0A968I5J7-F1
#
_cell.length_a   1.000
_cell.length_b   1.000
_cell.length_c   1.000
_cell.angle_alpha   90.00
_cell.angle_beta   90.00
_cell.angle_gamma   90.00
#
_symmetry.space_group_name_H-M   'P 1'
#
loop_
_entity.id
_entity.type
_entity.pdbx_description
1 polymer ?
#
loop_
_entity_poly.entity_id
_entity_poly.type
_entity_poly.pdbx_seq_one_letter_code
_entity_poly.pdbx_strand_id
1 'polypeptide(L)'
;MVLFIVDGLGQWQLEKHIADGDVPNLKALMEGAHHQVITSVFPSTTMAAVTAMHTATPPAKSGWLGYTLWLPEVGATVEMIGQINQTTHKPLEDRGFLASVPGMYTRLEKLGVQVSSVQPSGYRGSWLNDWYWQGAVQYGYITANILPSATARPLELDGRKLVVLYWADYDSVCHRHGPSSSAASDEISALDHALGRFMARAPEGRQDGSRGNGRSRTDRPESGRGGVSRARRVVALEVAERPGGDRVCRTLRVAPDAVDAVEEHVRRYGDVMRSSEAWEAGLFGGAPGQVLFRERVGDLIVMPRDGRQLCWTFTGKQPSRPHLGSHGALSHEEMRVPLLAARL
;
A
#
# COMPACT_ATOMS: atom_id res chain seq x y z
N MET A 1 14.39 12.84 11.32
CA MET A 1 13.82 11.47 11.30
C MET A 1 13.80 10.98 9.86
N VAL A 2 14.09 9.70 9.63
CA VAL A 2 13.90 9.05 8.33
C VAL A 2 12.79 8.03 8.47
N LEU A 3 11.76 8.12 7.63
CA LEU A 3 10.71 7.12 7.50
C LEU A 3 10.97 6.37 6.19
N PHE A 4 11.29 5.08 6.28
CA PHE A 4 11.53 4.23 5.11
C PHE A 4 10.34 3.29 4.93
N ILE A 5 9.63 3.46 3.82
CA ILE A 5 8.50 2.65 3.40
C ILE A 5 8.96 1.72 2.28
N VAL A 6 8.74 0.42 2.43
CA VAL A 6 8.94 -0.58 1.38
C VAL A 6 7.57 -1.09 0.98
N ASP A 7 7.12 -0.76 -0.22
CA ASP A 7 5.79 -1.15 -0.68
C ASP A 7 5.70 -2.66 -0.88
N GLY A 8 4.56 -3.24 -0.52
CA GLY A 8 4.30 -4.68 -0.63
C GLY A 8 5.11 -5.59 0.30
N LEU A 9 5.89 -5.05 1.26
CA LEU A 9 6.65 -5.85 2.22
C LEU A 9 5.85 -6.14 3.50
N GLY A 10 5.23 -7.31 3.56
CA GLY A 10 4.55 -7.85 4.74
C GLY A 10 5.48 -8.55 5.74
N GLN A 11 4.96 -8.83 6.94
CA GLN A 11 5.72 -9.42 8.04
C GLN A 11 6.27 -10.80 7.67
N TRP A 12 5.45 -11.63 7.05
CA TRP A 12 5.85 -12.97 6.63
C TRP A 12 6.95 -12.94 5.57
N GLN A 13 6.89 -12.00 4.61
CA GLN A 13 7.94 -11.82 3.60
C GLN A 13 9.27 -11.46 4.27
N LEU A 14 9.24 -10.52 5.21
CA LEU A 14 10.44 -10.12 5.96
C LEU A 14 11.05 -11.31 6.72
N GLU A 15 10.24 -12.06 7.47
CA GLU A 15 10.70 -13.24 8.20
C GLU A 15 11.33 -14.29 7.29
N LYS A 16 10.72 -14.52 6.12
CA LYS A 16 11.26 -15.41 5.09
C LYS A 16 12.62 -14.92 4.58
N HIS A 17 12.73 -13.66 4.18
CA HIS A 17 13.99 -13.10 3.65
C HIS A 17 15.11 -13.11 4.70
N ILE A 18 14.78 -12.92 5.99
CA ILE A 18 15.75 -13.06 7.09
C ILE A 18 16.22 -14.51 7.21
N ALA A 19 15.31 -15.47 7.13
CA ALA A 19 15.63 -16.90 7.23
C ALA A 19 16.49 -17.39 6.05
N ASP A 20 16.23 -16.88 4.86
CA ASP A 20 16.98 -17.23 3.63
C ASP A 20 18.33 -16.50 3.54
N GLY A 21 18.55 -15.46 4.35
CA GLY A 21 19.80 -14.68 4.36
C GLY A 21 19.86 -13.57 3.32
N ASP A 22 18.72 -13.20 2.72
CA ASP A 22 18.61 -12.16 1.69
C ASP A 22 18.88 -10.75 2.25
N VAL A 23 18.62 -10.52 3.54
CA VAL A 23 18.62 -9.19 4.17
C VAL A 23 19.52 -9.06 5.41
N PRO A 24 20.84 -9.28 5.30
CA PRO A 24 21.75 -9.25 6.44
C PRO A 24 21.83 -7.88 7.13
N ASN A 25 21.73 -6.76 6.40
CA ASN A 25 21.80 -5.43 7.02
C ASN A 25 20.53 -5.10 7.81
N LEU A 26 19.36 -5.47 7.28
CA LEU A 26 18.08 -5.31 7.95
C LEU A 26 17.99 -6.21 9.18
N LYS A 27 18.49 -7.46 9.09
CA LYS A 27 18.59 -8.36 10.24
C LYS A 27 19.45 -7.73 11.34
N ALA A 28 20.63 -7.20 11.01
CA ALA A 28 21.50 -6.54 11.98
C ALA A 28 20.82 -5.30 12.59
N LEU A 29 20.11 -4.51 11.78
CA LEU A 29 19.32 -3.36 12.27
C LEU A 29 18.26 -3.81 13.30
N MET A 30 17.56 -4.91 13.02
CA MET A 30 16.51 -5.44 13.91
C MET A 30 17.02 -5.88 15.29
N GLU A 31 18.28 -6.31 15.42
CA GLU A 31 18.84 -6.74 16.71
C GLU A 31 18.93 -5.58 17.73
N GLY A 32 19.03 -4.34 17.25
CA GLY A 32 19.03 -3.13 18.07
C GLY A 32 17.79 -2.24 17.93
N ALA A 33 16.84 -2.61 17.06
CA ALA A 33 15.65 -1.82 16.79
C ALA A 33 14.48 -2.20 17.71
N HIS A 34 13.58 -1.25 17.91
CA HIS A 34 12.23 -1.55 18.34
C HIS A 34 11.46 -2.12 17.15
N HIS A 35 11.04 -3.38 17.26
CA HIS A 35 10.29 -4.10 16.24
C HIS A 35 8.87 -4.40 16.73
N GLN A 36 7.89 -4.02 15.93
CA GLN A 36 6.48 -4.36 16.12
C GLN A 36 5.87 -4.82 14.80
N VAL A 37 4.85 -5.67 14.90
CA VAL A 37 4.00 -5.99 13.76
C VAL A 37 2.73 -5.16 13.89
N ILE A 38 2.48 -4.32 12.89
CA ILE A 38 1.29 -3.47 12.83
C ILE A 38 0.28 -4.04 11.83
N THR A 39 -0.96 -3.57 11.95
CA THR A 39 -2.04 -3.92 11.03
C THR A 39 -2.20 -2.80 10.00
N SER A 40 -2.24 -3.17 8.71
CA SER A 40 -2.57 -2.23 7.63
C SER A 40 -4.00 -1.70 7.76
N VAL A 41 -4.34 -0.69 6.96
CA VAL A 41 -5.74 -0.28 6.81
C VAL A 41 -6.49 -1.28 5.91
N PHE A 42 -7.81 -1.24 5.94
CA PHE A 42 -8.63 -1.94 4.95
C PHE A 42 -9.31 -0.95 3.98
N PRO A 43 -9.31 -1.22 2.65
CA PRO A 43 -8.61 -2.33 1.99
C PRO A 43 -7.08 -2.22 2.09
N SER A 44 -6.37 -3.35 2.13
CA SER A 44 -4.90 -3.39 2.30
C SER A 44 -4.16 -3.06 1.01
N THR A 45 -4.67 -2.12 0.24
CA THR A 45 -4.19 -1.73 -1.08
C THR A 45 -3.15 -0.61 -0.94
N THR A 46 -2.23 -0.49 -1.91
CA THR A 46 -1.26 0.61 -1.92
C THR A 46 -1.99 1.96 -1.86
N MET A 47 -3.07 2.12 -2.62
CA MET A 47 -3.83 3.38 -2.65
C MET A 47 -4.38 3.76 -1.28
N ALA A 48 -5.03 2.83 -0.59
CA ALA A 48 -5.61 3.10 0.73
C ALA A 48 -4.54 3.32 1.79
N ALA A 49 -3.54 2.44 1.89
CA ALA A 49 -2.48 2.51 2.89
C ALA A 49 -1.58 3.72 2.70
N VAL A 50 -1.11 3.99 1.47
CA VAL A 50 -0.23 5.13 1.17
C VAL A 50 -0.97 6.46 1.32
N THR A 51 -2.24 6.54 0.90
CA THR A 51 -3.06 7.73 1.20
C THR A 51 -3.20 7.94 2.71
N ALA A 52 -3.49 6.89 3.47
CA ALA A 52 -3.62 6.99 4.93
C ALA A 52 -2.30 7.47 5.57
N MET A 53 -1.16 7.00 5.07
CA MET A 53 0.17 7.44 5.50
C MET A 53 0.49 8.90 5.15
N HIS A 54 0.03 9.42 4.00
CA HIS A 54 0.27 10.83 3.60
C HIS A 54 -0.71 11.81 4.24
N THR A 55 -1.87 11.34 4.69
CA THR A 55 -2.96 12.20 5.19
C THR A 55 -3.26 12.02 6.68
N ALA A 56 -2.63 11.04 7.34
CA ALA A 56 -2.93 10.62 8.72
C ALA A 56 -4.43 10.42 8.95
N THR A 57 -5.12 9.89 7.94
CA THR A 57 -6.58 9.81 7.91
C THR A 57 -6.98 8.41 7.42
N PRO A 58 -7.96 7.74 8.08
CA PRO A 58 -8.36 6.41 7.66
C PRO A 58 -9.07 6.43 6.30
N PRO A 59 -9.09 5.28 5.58
CA PRO A 59 -9.74 5.13 4.27
C PRO A 59 -11.20 5.62 4.26
N ALA A 60 -11.96 5.42 5.34
CA ALA A 60 -13.33 5.91 5.47
C ALA A 60 -13.48 7.41 5.21
N LYS A 61 -12.47 8.20 5.57
CA LYS A 61 -12.51 9.66 5.52
C LYS A 61 -11.78 10.21 4.30
N SER A 62 -10.73 9.55 3.82
CA SER A 62 -10.07 9.95 2.56
C SER A 62 -10.89 9.55 1.33
N GLY A 63 -11.62 8.43 1.39
CA GLY A 63 -12.36 7.89 0.24
C GLY A 63 -11.46 7.25 -0.82
N TRP A 64 -10.18 7.03 -0.52
CA TRP A 64 -9.24 6.30 -1.37
C TRP A 64 -9.17 4.86 -0.89
N LEU A 65 -9.86 3.96 -1.59
CA LEU A 65 -10.13 2.60 -1.11
C LEU A 65 -9.45 1.51 -1.96
N GLY A 66 -8.96 1.80 -3.16
CA GLY A 66 -8.36 0.78 -4.03
C GLY A 66 -7.81 1.32 -5.32
N TYR A 67 -7.19 0.43 -6.11
CA TYR A 67 -6.58 0.78 -7.39
C TYR A 67 -7.58 1.32 -8.41
N THR A 68 -8.77 0.70 -8.51
CA THR A 68 -9.89 1.28 -9.26
C THR A 68 -11.03 1.63 -8.31
N LEU A 69 -11.69 2.76 -8.52
CA LEU A 69 -12.86 3.15 -7.74
C LEU A 69 -13.91 3.72 -8.67
N TRP A 70 -15.17 3.42 -8.39
CA TRP A 70 -16.22 4.19 -9.02
C TRP A 70 -16.40 5.51 -8.29
N LEU A 71 -16.45 6.57 -9.09
CA LEU A 71 -16.61 7.93 -8.64
C LEU A 71 -17.97 8.44 -9.14
N PRO A 72 -18.98 8.62 -8.26
CA PRO A 72 -20.28 9.17 -8.64
C PRO A 72 -20.17 10.52 -9.36
N GLU A 73 -19.16 11.33 -9.00
CA GLU A 73 -18.85 12.63 -9.61
C GLU A 73 -18.48 12.52 -11.10
N VAL A 74 -17.96 11.37 -11.50
CA VAL A 74 -17.55 11.08 -12.89
C VAL A 74 -18.59 10.20 -13.60
N GLY A 75 -19.40 9.45 -12.85
CA GLY A 75 -20.30 8.43 -13.39
C GLY A 75 -19.53 7.28 -14.04
N ALA A 76 -18.33 6.96 -13.54
CA ALA A 76 -17.51 5.89 -14.07
C ALA A 76 -16.54 5.31 -13.03
N THR A 77 -16.06 4.11 -13.29
CA THR A 77 -14.88 3.56 -12.62
C THR A 77 -13.62 4.25 -13.12
N VAL A 78 -12.73 4.62 -12.21
CA VAL A 78 -11.51 5.37 -12.45
C VAL A 78 -10.34 4.61 -11.85
N GLU A 79 -9.23 4.53 -12.58
CA GLU A 79 -7.95 4.05 -12.07
C GLU A 79 -7.27 5.17 -11.31
N MET A 80 -6.93 4.93 -10.06
CA MET A 80 -6.70 5.99 -9.08
C MET A 80 -5.26 6.52 -9.08
N ILE A 81 -4.26 5.83 -9.61
CA ILE A 81 -2.86 6.30 -9.70
C ILE A 81 -2.73 7.37 -10.78
N GLY A 82 -3.22 7.08 -11.99
CA GLY A 82 -3.21 8.00 -13.13
C GLY A 82 -4.46 8.85 -13.26
N GLN A 83 -5.47 8.63 -12.41
CA GLN A 83 -6.82 9.21 -12.51
C GLN A 83 -7.40 8.97 -13.91
N ILE A 84 -7.29 7.75 -14.43
CA ILE A 84 -7.74 7.40 -15.78
C ILE A 84 -9.17 6.86 -15.72
N ASN A 85 -10.09 7.56 -16.38
CA ASN A 85 -11.46 7.08 -16.57
C ASN A 85 -11.43 5.76 -17.35
N GLN A 86 -11.99 4.71 -16.76
CA GLN A 86 -11.88 3.35 -17.29
C GLN A 86 -12.83 3.05 -18.46
N THR A 87 -13.74 3.98 -18.77
CA THR A 87 -14.63 3.94 -19.93
C THR A 87 -14.02 4.73 -21.10
N THR A 88 -13.53 5.94 -20.87
CA THR A 88 -12.99 6.82 -21.93
C THR A 88 -11.50 6.62 -22.19
N HIS A 89 -10.79 5.96 -21.26
CA HIS A 89 -9.33 5.77 -21.27
C HIS A 89 -8.53 7.08 -21.27
N LYS A 90 -9.11 8.17 -20.74
CA LYS A 90 -8.46 9.48 -20.62
C LYS A 90 -8.28 9.87 -19.15
N PRO A 91 -7.24 10.66 -18.81
CA PRO A 91 -7.15 11.28 -17.50
C PRO A 91 -8.37 12.17 -17.22
N LEU A 92 -8.79 12.24 -15.96
CA LEU A 92 -9.83 13.19 -15.54
C LEU A 92 -9.36 14.65 -15.77
N GLU A 93 -10.30 15.50 -16.21
CA GLU A 93 -10.09 16.93 -16.40
C GLU A 93 -10.06 17.66 -15.05
N ASP A 94 -11.10 17.49 -14.24
CA ASP A 94 -11.12 17.93 -12.84
C ASP A 94 -10.76 16.77 -11.91
N ARG A 95 -9.85 17.05 -10.98
CA ARG A 95 -9.34 16.11 -9.96
C ARG A 95 -9.42 16.69 -8.56
N GLY A 96 -9.85 17.95 -8.40
CA GLY A 96 -9.83 18.65 -7.12
C GLY A 96 -10.64 17.92 -6.04
N PHE A 97 -11.76 17.32 -6.43
CA PHE A 97 -12.63 16.55 -5.54
C PHE A 97 -11.98 15.27 -4.96
N LEU A 98 -10.89 14.78 -5.56
CA LEU A 98 -10.14 13.63 -5.06
C LEU A 98 -9.24 14.00 -3.86
N ALA A 99 -8.83 15.28 -3.75
CA ALA A 99 -8.10 15.82 -2.61
C ALA A 99 -9.06 16.17 -1.45
N SER A 100 -9.93 15.23 -1.08
CA SER A 100 -10.98 15.38 -0.07
C SER A 100 -10.47 15.65 1.35
N VAL A 101 -9.20 15.33 1.59
CA VAL A 101 -8.51 15.51 2.87
C VAL A 101 -7.15 16.17 2.63
N PRO A 102 -6.68 17.03 3.55
CA PRO A 102 -5.39 17.68 3.41
C PRO A 102 -4.25 16.68 3.61
N GLY A 103 -3.15 16.85 2.85
CA GLY A 103 -1.89 16.19 3.12
C GLY A 103 -1.30 16.66 4.46
N MET A 104 -0.59 15.78 5.17
CA MET A 104 -0.07 16.13 6.50
C MET A 104 1.16 17.03 6.46
N TYR A 105 1.87 17.09 5.34
CA TYR A 105 3.19 17.73 5.28
C TYR A 105 3.12 19.25 5.36
N THR A 106 2.08 19.88 4.79
CA THR A 106 1.83 21.31 4.99
C THR A 106 1.61 21.66 6.47
N ARG A 107 1.05 20.73 7.27
CA ARG A 107 0.93 20.91 8.73
C ARG A 107 2.29 20.82 9.41
N LEU A 108 3.16 19.89 9.00
CA LEU A 108 4.51 19.76 9.53
C LEU A 108 5.40 20.98 9.18
N GLU A 109 5.29 21.47 7.95
CA GLU A 109 5.96 22.69 7.50
C GLU A 109 5.58 23.90 8.37
N LYS A 110 4.28 24.10 8.63
CA LYS A 110 3.78 25.15 9.55
C LYS A 110 4.30 25.01 10.98
N LEU A 111 4.70 23.80 11.39
CA LEU A 111 5.34 23.54 12.68
C LEU A 111 6.87 23.69 12.61
N GLY A 112 7.43 24.16 11.50
CA GLY A 112 8.87 24.33 11.32
C GLY A 112 9.61 23.00 11.19
N VAL A 113 8.97 21.97 10.62
CA VAL A 113 9.61 20.71 10.23
C VAL A 113 9.79 20.70 8.72
N GLN A 114 11.03 20.63 8.27
CA GLN A 114 11.34 20.48 6.84
C GLN A 114 11.06 19.05 6.40
N VAL A 115 10.17 18.88 5.42
CA VAL A 115 9.81 17.57 4.88
C VAL A 115 10.48 17.38 3.52
N SER A 116 11.10 16.22 3.33
CA SER A 116 11.66 15.82 2.04
C SER A 116 11.20 14.42 1.66
N SER A 117 10.81 14.23 0.40
CA SER A 117 10.51 12.90 -0.14
C SER A 117 11.68 12.36 -0.97
N VAL A 118 11.92 11.06 -0.91
CA VAL A 118 12.86 10.32 -1.76
C VAL A 118 12.11 9.15 -2.37
N GLN A 119 11.82 9.24 -3.66
CA GLN A 119 10.87 8.33 -4.35
C GLN A 119 11.27 8.11 -5.82
N PRO A 120 10.65 7.16 -6.55
CA PRO A 120 10.93 6.98 -7.98
C PRO A 120 10.80 8.29 -8.76
N SER A 121 11.80 8.59 -9.60
CA SER A 121 11.83 9.85 -10.35
C SER A 121 10.65 10.00 -11.31
N GLY A 122 10.09 8.88 -11.79
CA GLY A 122 8.93 8.84 -12.67
C GLY A 122 7.61 9.26 -12.02
N TYR A 123 7.53 9.39 -10.69
CA TYR A 123 6.29 9.84 -10.02
C TYR A 123 6.12 11.36 -10.03
N ARG A 124 7.23 12.10 -10.20
CA ARG A 124 7.24 13.56 -10.14
C ARG A 124 6.41 14.16 -11.28
N GLY A 125 5.62 15.18 -10.96
CA GLY A 125 4.73 15.84 -11.92
C GLY A 125 3.42 15.09 -12.19
N SER A 126 3.18 13.96 -11.52
CA SER A 126 1.84 13.36 -11.48
C SER A 126 0.98 14.08 -10.43
N TRP A 127 -0.32 14.21 -10.72
CA TRP A 127 -1.26 14.91 -9.84
C TRP A 127 -1.31 14.29 -8.44
N LEU A 128 -1.35 12.95 -8.35
CA LEU A 128 -1.38 12.21 -7.09
C LEU A 128 -0.17 12.54 -6.21
N ASN A 129 1.01 12.51 -6.83
CA ASN A 129 2.26 12.81 -6.17
C ASN A 129 2.32 14.26 -5.69
N ASP A 130 1.88 15.21 -6.51
CA ASP A 130 1.87 16.63 -6.16
C ASP A 130 0.88 16.92 -5.03
N TRP A 131 -0.25 16.23 -4.98
CA TRP A 131 -1.18 16.28 -3.85
C TRP A 131 -0.59 15.70 -2.56
N TYR A 132 0.04 14.52 -2.61
CA TYR A 132 0.66 13.93 -1.42
C TYR A 132 1.75 14.80 -0.83
N TRP A 133 2.60 15.40 -1.66
CA TRP A 133 3.81 16.11 -1.22
C TRP A 133 3.66 17.63 -1.12
N GLN A 134 2.44 18.14 -0.98
CA GLN A 134 2.22 19.57 -0.73
C GLN A 134 2.96 20.04 0.54
N GLY A 135 3.89 20.99 0.38
CA GLY A 135 4.76 21.49 1.46
C GLY A 135 6.01 20.64 1.72
N ALA A 136 6.38 19.73 0.81
CA ALA A 136 7.61 18.94 0.89
C ALA A 136 8.53 19.16 -0.33
N VAL A 137 9.84 19.05 -0.12
CA VAL A 137 10.84 19.05 -1.19
C VAL A 137 11.00 17.64 -1.74
N GLN A 138 10.86 17.46 -3.05
CA GLN A 138 10.88 16.12 -3.66
C GLN A 138 12.23 15.79 -4.30
N TYR A 139 12.79 14.65 -3.93
CA TYR A 139 14.00 14.06 -4.52
C TYR A 139 13.66 12.75 -5.21
N GLY A 140 14.28 12.52 -6.38
CA GLY A 140 14.05 11.35 -7.21
C GLY A 140 15.18 10.33 -7.09
N TYR A 141 14.84 9.04 -7.15
CA TYR A 141 15.79 7.97 -7.45
C TYR A 141 15.38 7.19 -8.72
N ILE A 142 16.31 6.38 -9.21
CA ILE A 142 16.16 5.50 -10.40
C ILE A 142 16.53 4.06 -10.03
N THR A 143 17.45 3.85 -9.09
CA THR A 143 17.86 2.52 -8.61
C THR A 143 18.10 2.51 -7.11
N ALA A 144 18.10 1.33 -6.49
CA ALA A 144 18.37 1.18 -5.05
C ALA A 144 19.74 1.73 -4.69
N ASN A 145 20.70 1.56 -5.61
CA ASN A 145 22.08 1.96 -5.40
C ASN A 145 22.27 3.46 -5.13
N ILE A 146 21.36 4.30 -5.65
CA ILE A 146 21.46 5.74 -5.45
C ILE A 146 20.73 6.24 -4.20
N LEU A 147 20.00 5.36 -3.48
CA LEU A 147 19.31 5.73 -2.24
C LEU A 147 20.22 6.47 -1.25
N PRO A 148 21.44 5.99 -0.92
CA PRO A 148 22.29 6.70 0.04
C PRO A 148 22.60 8.14 -0.36
N SER A 149 22.88 8.37 -1.65
CA SER A 149 23.18 9.70 -2.18
C SER A 149 21.93 10.57 -2.31
N ALA A 150 20.80 9.98 -2.69
CA ALA A 150 19.51 10.68 -2.79
C ALA A 150 19.00 11.15 -1.41
N THR A 151 19.30 10.40 -0.35
CA THR A 151 18.96 10.74 1.03
C THR A 151 19.97 11.66 1.72
N ALA A 152 21.21 11.77 1.22
CA ALA A 152 22.25 12.57 1.88
C ALA A 152 21.89 14.06 1.93
N ARG A 153 21.49 14.64 0.79
CA ARG A 153 21.12 16.06 0.67
C ARG A 153 20.01 16.48 1.66
N PRO A 154 18.85 15.81 1.73
CA PRO A 154 17.83 16.21 2.69
C PRO A 154 18.25 15.99 4.15
N LEU A 155 19.22 15.10 4.43
CA LEU A 155 19.75 14.92 5.78
C LEU A 155 20.72 16.02 6.21
N GLU A 156 21.41 16.68 5.27
CA GLU A 156 22.33 17.79 5.53
C GLU A 156 21.62 19.10 5.92
N LEU A 157 20.32 19.25 5.64
CA LEU A 157 19.55 20.47 5.96
C LEU A 157 19.53 20.76 7.47
N ASP A 158 19.70 21.99 7.93
CA ASP A 158 19.66 22.27 9.38
C ASP A 158 18.26 22.16 10.00
N GLY A 159 18.17 22.01 11.33
CA GLY A 159 16.90 22.06 12.06
C GLY A 159 16.06 20.77 12.04
N ARG A 160 14.78 20.89 12.45
CA ARG A 160 13.87 19.74 12.51
C ARG A 160 13.50 19.28 11.11
N LYS A 161 13.69 17.99 10.83
CA LYS A 161 13.48 17.42 9.50
C LYS A 161 12.83 16.04 9.53
N LEU A 162 12.02 15.75 8.51
CA LEU A 162 11.47 14.45 8.19
C LEU A 162 11.83 14.12 6.74
N VAL A 163 12.59 13.05 6.54
CA VAL A 163 12.85 12.47 5.21
C VAL A 163 12.00 11.23 5.07
N VAL A 164 11.16 11.17 4.05
CA VAL A 164 10.34 9.99 3.75
C VAL A 164 10.85 9.33 2.48
N LEU A 165 11.34 8.10 2.60
CA LEU A 165 11.83 7.28 1.50
C LEU A 165 10.76 6.24 1.18
N TYR A 166 10.33 6.19 -0.08
CA TYR A 166 9.35 5.21 -0.55
C TYR A 166 9.99 4.31 -1.62
N TRP A 167 10.07 3.01 -1.34
CA TRP A 167 10.58 1.99 -2.26
C TRP A 167 9.46 1.18 -2.91
N ALA A 168 9.20 1.44 -4.19
CA ALA A 168 8.09 0.83 -4.94
C ALA A 168 8.42 -0.52 -5.60
N ASP A 169 9.71 -0.78 -5.84
CA ASP A 169 10.11 -1.81 -6.81
C ASP A 169 9.88 -3.23 -6.27
N TYR A 170 9.96 -3.43 -4.95
CA TYR A 170 9.69 -4.72 -4.32
C TYR A 170 8.26 -5.23 -4.60
N ASP A 171 7.25 -4.38 -4.41
CA ASP A 171 5.86 -4.73 -4.77
C ASP A 171 5.72 -5.00 -6.28
N SER A 172 6.29 -4.15 -7.11
CA SER A 172 6.27 -4.32 -8.58
C SER A 172 6.90 -5.63 -9.04
N VAL A 173 7.95 -6.09 -8.37
CA VAL A 173 8.59 -7.39 -8.62
C VAL A 173 7.70 -8.52 -8.09
N CYS A 174 7.14 -8.40 -6.88
CA CYS A 174 6.21 -9.37 -6.32
C CYS A 174 4.96 -9.57 -7.18
N HIS A 175 4.40 -8.50 -7.75
CA HIS A 175 3.30 -8.58 -8.70
C HIS A 175 3.68 -9.33 -9.98
N ARG A 176 4.88 -9.13 -10.52
CA ARG A 176 5.29 -9.75 -11.80
C ARG A 176 5.79 -11.19 -11.66
N HIS A 177 6.52 -11.48 -10.59
CA HIS A 177 7.25 -12.74 -10.42
C HIS A 177 6.77 -13.58 -9.23
N GLY A 178 6.01 -12.97 -8.32
CA GLY A 178 5.53 -13.60 -7.09
C GLY A 178 6.49 -13.34 -5.92
N PRO A 179 5.97 -13.25 -4.68
CA PRO A 179 6.74 -12.86 -3.50
C PRO A 179 7.72 -13.93 -2.99
N SER A 180 7.65 -15.15 -3.53
CA SER A 180 8.59 -16.25 -3.22
C SER A 180 9.53 -16.57 -4.37
N SER A 181 9.63 -15.68 -5.36
CA SER A 181 10.52 -15.86 -6.52
C SER A 181 11.94 -15.42 -6.19
N SER A 182 12.92 -15.94 -6.93
CA SER A 182 14.30 -15.44 -6.86
C SER A 182 14.39 -13.97 -7.20
N ALA A 183 13.55 -13.48 -8.13
CA ALA A 183 13.49 -12.06 -8.47
C ALA A 183 13.10 -11.18 -7.26
N ALA A 184 12.17 -11.64 -6.41
CA ALA A 184 11.81 -10.93 -5.17
C ALA A 184 12.97 -10.93 -4.15
N SER A 185 13.68 -12.06 -4.03
CA SER A 185 14.90 -12.16 -3.21
C SER A 185 16.03 -11.25 -3.72
N ASP A 186 16.25 -11.19 -5.05
CA ASP A 186 17.27 -10.33 -5.66
C ASP A 186 16.94 -8.84 -5.42
N GLU A 187 15.67 -8.47 -5.56
CA GLU A 187 15.20 -7.09 -5.36
C GLU A 187 15.37 -6.62 -3.91
N ILE A 188 14.92 -7.42 -2.93
CA ILE A 188 15.06 -7.06 -1.52
C ILE A 188 16.53 -7.10 -1.07
N SER A 189 17.36 -7.99 -1.63
CA SER A 189 18.81 -8.02 -1.37
C SER A 189 19.49 -6.75 -1.89
N ALA A 190 19.10 -6.26 -3.07
CA ALA A 190 19.60 -5.00 -3.60
C ALA A 190 19.22 -3.80 -2.72
N LEU A 191 17.98 -3.79 -2.21
CA LEU A 191 17.52 -2.80 -1.24
C LEU A 191 18.31 -2.87 0.07
N ASP A 192 18.51 -4.07 0.62
CA ASP A 192 19.27 -4.30 1.85
C ASP A 192 20.72 -3.83 1.73
N HIS A 193 21.38 -4.11 0.60
CA HIS A 193 22.73 -3.62 0.33
C HIS A 193 22.78 -2.08 0.27
N ALA A 194 21.79 -1.45 -0.38
CA ALA A 194 21.68 0.00 -0.40
C ALA A 194 21.45 0.59 1.00
N LEU A 195 20.60 -0.06 1.82
CA LEU A 195 20.37 0.31 3.21
C LEU A 195 21.64 0.19 4.05
N GLY A 196 22.43 -0.88 3.88
CA GLY A 196 23.72 -1.03 4.55
C GLY A 196 24.67 0.14 4.26
N ARG A 197 24.78 0.54 2.98
CA ARG A 197 25.59 1.72 2.61
C ARG A 197 25.03 3.03 3.13
N PHE A 198 23.71 3.15 3.23
CA PHE A 198 23.06 4.32 3.83
C PHE A 198 23.40 4.41 5.32
N MET A 199 23.23 3.32 6.07
CA MET A 199 23.53 3.26 7.51
C MET A 199 25.01 3.56 7.80
N ALA A 200 25.92 3.02 6.98
CA ALA A 200 27.36 3.29 7.13
C ALA A 200 27.75 4.75 6.85
N ARG A 201 26.90 5.54 6.18
CA ARG A 201 27.10 6.97 5.90
C ARG A 201 26.29 7.87 6.82
N ALA A 202 25.36 7.31 7.58
CA ALA A 202 24.54 8.09 8.50
C ALA A 202 25.49 8.73 9.54
N PRO A 203 25.41 10.06 9.77
CA PRO A 203 26.23 10.70 10.78
C PRO A 203 25.90 10.06 12.13
N GLU A 204 26.92 9.58 12.86
CA GLU A 204 26.76 9.01 14.20
C GLU A 204 25.88 9.94 15.04
N GLY A 205 24.67 9.49 15.40
CA GLY A 205 23.80 10.26 16.25
C GLY A 205 24.46 10.44 17.61
N ARG A 206 24.73 11.69 18.01
CA ARG A 206 25.25 12.07 19.34
C ARG A 206 24.76 11.08 20.42
N GLN A 207 25.69 10.33 20.99
CA GLN A 207 25.45 9.51 22.16
C GLN A 207 25.12 10.44 23.32
N ASP A 208 23.83 10.53 23.67
CA ASP A 208 23.43 10.86 25.02
C ASP A 208 22.58 9.70 25.53
N GLY A 209 23.01 9.16 26.66
CA GLY A 209 22.67 7.83 27.16
C GLY A 209 21.21 7.70 27.54
N SER A 210 20.48 6.85 26.82
CA SER A 210 19.37 6.10 27.40
C SER A 210 19.15 4.80 26.60
N ARG A 211 19.92 3.77 26.95
CA ARG A 211 19.57 2.39 26.59
C ARG A 211 18.35 1.98 27.41
N GLY A 212 17.15 2.21 26.88
CA GLY A 212 15.91 1.65 27.42
C GLY A 212 15.80 0.18 27.04
N ASN A 213 16.22 -0.72 27.94
CA ASN A 213 15.96 -2.16 27.83
C ASN A 213 14.46 -2.42 28.08
N GLY A 214 13.68 -2.59 27.02
CA GLY A 214 12.33 -3.14 27.08
C GLY A 214 12.34 -4.58 26.57
N ARG A 215 12.45 -5.57 27.47
CA ARG A 215 12.21 -6.98 27.11
C ARG A 215 10.70 -7.22 27.13
N SER A 216 10.11 -7.60 26.00
CA SER A 216 8.83 -8.30 25.96
C SER A 216 9.03 -9.66 25.28
N ARG A 217 8.51 -10.70 25.93
CA ARG A 217 8.42 -12.05 25.39
C ARG A 217 7.32 -12.07 24.32
N THR A 218 7.61 -12.67 23.18
CA THR A 218 6.60 -13.00 22.17
C THR A 218 6.47 -14.51 22.07
N ASP A 219 5.26 -15.00 22.37
CA ASP A 219 4.85 -16.37 22.09
C ASP A 219 4.72 -16.54 20.57
N ARG A 220 5.29 -17.64 20.06
CA ARG A 220 5.18 -18.07 18.65
C ARG A 220 3.79 -18.67 18.41
N PRO A 221 3.05 -18.24 17.37
CA PRO A 221 2.05 -19.11 16.76
C PRO A 221 2.72 -20.08 15.79
N GLU A 222 2.20 -21.30 15.73
CA GLU A 222 2.62 -22.36 14.83
C GLU A 222 2.49 -21.98 13.36
N SER A 223 3.46 -22.45 12.57
CA SER A 223 3.59 -22.24 11.13
C SER A 223 2.54 -23.05 10.35
N GLY A 224 1.35 -22.46 10.20
CA GLY A 224 0.41 -22.86 9.16
C GLY A 224 0.97 -22.52 7.79
N ARG A 225 1.23 -23.52 6.95
CA ARG A 225 1.54 -23.35 5.53
C ARG A 225 0.28 -22.90 4.78
N GLY A 226 -0.03 -21.61 4.81
CA GLY A 226 -1.03 -20.96 3.96
C GLY A 226 -0.35 -19.80 3.23
N GLY A 227 -0.10 -19.96 1.93
CA GLY A 227 0.71 -18.99 1.18
C GLY A 227 -0.05 -17.68 0.92
N VAL A 228 0.72 -16.59 0.81
CA VAL A 228 0.34 -15.45 -0.04
C VAL A 228 -0.19 -16.01 -1.36
N SER A 229 -1.33 -15.49 -1.81
CA SER A 229 -2.00 -15.85 -3.05
C SER A 229 -1.00 -15.89 -4.20
N ARG A 230 -0.42 -17.08 -4.46
CA ARG A 230 0.11 -17.43 -5.78
C ARG A 230 -1.12 -17.39 -6.66
N ALA A 231 -1.35 -16.28 -7.35
CA ALA A 231 -2.56 -16.18 -8.10
C ALA A 231 -2.44 -17.10 -9.31
N ARG A 232 -3.13 -18.24 -9.26
CA ARG A 232 -3.02 -19.29 -10.27
C ARG A 232 -4.21 -19.27 -11.22
N ARG A 233 -5.27 -18.55 -10.89
CA ARG A 233 -6.54 -18.61 -11.63
C ARG A 233 -7.20 -17.24 -11.71
N VAL A 234 -7.31 -16.74 -12.93
CA VAL A 234 -8.16 -15.58 -13.24
C VAL A 234 -9.60 -16.05 -13.35
N VAL A 235 -10.50 -15.36 -12.67
CA VAL A 235 -11.95 -15.49 -12.86
C VAL A 235 -12.43 -14.23 -13.56
N ALA A 236 -13.11 -14.41 -14.68
CA ALA A 236 -13.82 -13.35 -15.36
C ALA A 236 -15.07 -12.95 -14.56
N LEU A 237 -15.20 -11.68 -14.22
CA LEU A 237 -16.44 -11.10 -13.73
C LEU A 237 -17.20 -10.48 -14.91
N GLU A 238 -18.40 -11.00 -15.16
CA GLU A 238 -19.32 -10.56 -16.22
C GLU A 238 -20.39 -9.64 -15.64
N VAL A 239 -19.95 -8.51 -15.09
CA VAL A 239 -20.84 -7.46 -14.56
C VAL A 239 -20.88 -6.29 -15.54
N ALA A 240 -22.07 -5.68 -15.68
CA ALA A 240 -22.30 -4.58 -16.62
C ALA A 240 -21.40 -3.38 -16.31
N GLU A 241 -21.30 -3.02 -15.03
CA GLU A 241 -20.40 -1.97 -14.56
C GLU A 241 -19.02 -2.51 -14.19
N ARG A 242 -17.97 -1.78 -14.54
CA ARG A 242 -16.60 -2.17 -14.22
C ARG A 242 -16.40 -2.13 -12.70
N PRO A 243 -15.96 -3.23 -12.05
CA PRO A 243 -15.83 -3.28 -10.61
C PRO A 243 -14.71 -2.38 -10.09
N GLY A 244 -14.89 -1.88 -8.87
CA GLY A 244 -13.88 -1.17 -8.09
C GLY A 244 -12.93 -2.13 -7.36
N GLY A 245 -12.06 -1.56 -6.55
CA GLY A 245 -11.06 -2.24 -5.74
C GLY A 245 -9.92 -2.87 -6.55
N ASP A 246 -9.25 -3.80 -5.90
CA ASP A 246 -8.12 -4.56 -6.42
C ASP A 246 -8.55 -5.96 -6.87
N ARG A 247 -7.72 -6.66 -7.66
CA ARG A 247 -8.08 -7.98 -8.20
C ARG A 247 -8.35 -9.04 -7.13
N VAL A 248 -7.83 -8.83 -5.92
CA VAL A 248 -8.04 -9.70 -4.75
C VAL A 248 -9.03 -9.12 -3.74
N CYS A 249 -9.58 -7.93 -3.99
CA CYS A 249 -10.63 -7.31 -3.19
C CYS A 249 -11.45 -6.40 -4.10
N ARG A 250 -12.45 -6.98 -4.76
CA ARG A 250 -13.32 -6.26 -5.71
C ARG A 250 -14.51 -5.65 -5.01
N THR A 251 -14.89 -4.46 -5.44
CA THR A 251 -16.15 -3.88 -5.03
C THR A 251 -17.11 -3.83 -6.21
N LEU A 252 -18.34 -4.28 -6.01
CA LEU A 252 -19.35 -4.44 -7.05
C LEU A 252 -20.52 -3.50 -6.78
N ARG A 253 -21.02 -2.89 -7.85
CA ARG A 253 -22.33 -2.22 -7.85
C ARG A 253 -23.36 -3.15 -8.41
N VAL A 254 -24.48 -3.27 -7.70
CA VAL A 254 -25.54 -4.20 -8.03
C VAL A 254 -26.87 -3.48 -7.91
N ALA A 255 -27.78 -3.75 -8.84
CA ALA A 255 -29.14 -3.26 -8.74
C ALA A 255 -29.79 -3.77 -7.43
N PRO A 256 -30.60 -2.96 -6.72
CA PRO A 256 -31.13 -3.34 -5.40
C PRO A 256 -31.88 -4.68 -5.37
N ASP A 257 -32.57 -5.03 -6.45
CA ASP A 257 -33.33 -6.28 -6.63
C ASP A 257 -32.48 -7.50 -7.00
N ALA A 258 -31.19 -7.28 -7.32
CA ALA A 258 -30.25 -8.32 -7.74
C ALA A 258 -29.15 -8.62 -6.71
N VAL A 259 -29.07 -7.86 -5.60
CA VAL A 259 -27.98 -7.98 -4.60
C VAL A 259 -27.85 -9.42 -4.09
N ASP A 260 -28.95 -10.02 -3.64
CA ASP A 260 -28.95 -11.38 -3.07
C ASP A 260 -28.48 -12.42 -4.10
N ALA A 261 -28.98 -12.33 -5.33
CA ALA A 261 -28.64 -13.26 -6.40
C ALA A 261 -27.17 -13.13 -6.83
N VAL A 262 -26.64 -11.91 -6.92
CA VAL A 262 -25.23 -11.67 -7.26
C VAL A 262 -24.33 -12.09 -6.11
N GLU A 263 -24.72 -11.82 -4.87
CA GLU A 263 -24.00 -12.26 -3.67
C GLU A 263 -23.87 -13.79 -3.64
N GLU A 264 -24.97 -14.53 -3.82
CA GLU A 264 -24.96 -15.99 -3.91
C GLU A 264 -24.04 -16.46 -5.05
N HIS A 265 -24.13 -15.83 -6.22
CA HIS A 265 -23.31 -16.16 -7.37
C HIS A 265 -21.80 -15.98 -7.10
N VAL A 266 -21.39 -14.86 -6.49
CA VAL A 266 -19.98 -14.55 -6.29
C VAL A 266 -19.35 -15.24 -5.08
N ARG A 267 -20.16 -15.74 -4.13
CA ARG A 267 -19.72 -16.56 -2.99
C ARG A 267 -18.95 -17.82 -3.41
N ARG A 268 -19.17 -18.33 -4.62
CA ARG A 268 -18.40 -19.47 -5.17
C ARG A 268 -16.92 -19.16 -5.44
N TYR A 269 -16.52 -17.89 -5.44
CA TYR A 269 -15.16 -17.46 -5.74
C TYR A 269 -14.34 -17.07 -4.50
N GLY A 270 -15.01 -16.75 -3.39
CA GLY A 270 -14.36 -16.32 -2.15
C GLY A 270 -15.34 -15.73 -1.16
N ASP A 271 -14.79 -14.99 -0.20
CA ASP A 271 -15.60 -14.30 0.81
C ASP A 271 -16.32 -13.10 0.19
N VAL A 272 -17.57 -12.91 0.61
CA VAL A 272 -18.41 -11.81 0.18
C VAL A 272 -18.98 -11.13 1.42
N MET A 273 -18.88 -9.81 1.45
CA MET A 273 -19.46 -8.95 2.47
C MET A 273 -20.32 -7.89 1.79
N ARG A 274 -21.44 -7.52 2.40
CA ARG A 274 -22.13 -6.30 1.99
C ARG A 274 -21.30 -5.10 2.45
N SER A 275 -21.24 -4.07 1.63
CA SER A 275 -20.49 -2.87 2.00
C SER A 275 -21.01 -2.25 3.30
N SER A 276 -22.33 -2.29 3.54
CA SER A 276 -22.94 -1.82 4.79
C SER A 276 -22.40 -2.55 6.02
N GLU A 277 -22.27 -3.89 5.95
CA GLU A 277 -21.71 -4.70 7.03
C GLU A 277 -20.23 -4.35 7.28
N ALA A 278 -19.45 -4.14 6.20
CA ALA A 278 -18.07 -3.70 6.31
C ALA A 278 -17.93 -2.32 6.99
N TRP A 279 -18.87 -1.41 6.74
CA TRP A 279 -18.95 -0.11 7.41
C TRP A 279 -19.32 -0.22 8.87
N GLU A 280 -20.34 -1.02 9.20
CA GLU A 280 -20.81 -1.24 10.57
C GLU A 280 -19.74 -1.94 11.42
N ALA A 281 -18.98 -2.86 10.83
CA ALA A 281 -17.83 -3.50 11.45
C ALA A 281 -16.61 -2.57 11.60
N GLY A 282 -16.65 -1.35 11.05
CA GLY A 282 -15.59 -0.36 11.17
C GLY A 282 -14.33 -0.68 10.36
N LEU A 283 -14.42 -1.55 9.33
CA LEU A 283 -13.25 -2.03 8.60
C LEU A 283 -12.45 -0.90 7.94
N PHE A 284 -13.13 0.12 7.41
CA PHE A 284 -12.49 1.26 6.75
C PHE A 284 -11.85 2.28 7.72
N GLY A 285 -11.98 2.05 9.04
CA GLY A 285 -11.42 2.87 10.11
C GLY A 285 -12.08 4.24 10.29
N GLY A 286 -12.23 4.70 11.54
CA GLY A 286 -12.90 5.98 11.84
C GLY A 286 -14.41 5.95 11.69
N ALA A 287 -15.09 7.06 11.99
CA ALA A 287 -16.53 7.17 11.78
C ALA A 287 -16.85 7.04 10.28
N PRO A 288 -17.94 6.34 9.89
CA PRO A 288 -18.31 6.17 8.50
C PRO A 288 -18.30 7.54 7.82
N GLY A 289 -17.46 7.69 6.80
CA GLY A 289 -17.28 8.93 6.10
C GLY A 289 -18.60 9.39 5.46
N GLN A 290 -18.59 10.65 5.01
CA GLN A 290 -19.67 11.28 4.27
C GLN A 290 -20.36 10.29 3.32
N VAL A 291 -21.69 10.36 3.19
CA VAL A 291 -22.53 9.44 2.39
C VAL A 291 -21.91 9.12 1.03
N LEU A 292 -21.28 10.11 0.39
CA LEU A 292 -20.52 10.01 -0.85
C LEU A 292 -19.47 8.87 -0.88
N PHE A 293 -18.80 8.57 0.22
CA PHE A 293 -17.79 7.51 0.28
C PHE A 293 -18.40 6.11 0.37
N ARG A 294 -19.60 5.97 0.93
CA ARG A 294 -20.34 4.70 0.87
C ARG A 294 -20.69 4.37 -0.57
N GLU A 295 -21.12 5.38 -1.33
CA GLU A 295 -21.38 5.23 -2.74
C GLU A 295 -20.13 4.78 -3.49
N ARG A 296 -18.91 5.25 -3.18
CA ARG A 296 -17.68 4.80 -3.90
C ARG A 296 -17.32 3.32 -3.71
N VAL A 297 -17.72 2.70 -2.60
CA VAL A 297 -17.52 1.25 -2.39
C VAL A 297 -18.42 0.47 -3.34
N GLY A 298 -19.71 0.80 -3.43
CA GLY A 298 -20.72 -0.05 -4.06
C GLY A 298 -21.41 -0.94 -3.01
N ASP A 299 -22.02 -2.03 -3.44
CA ASP A 299 -22.95 -2.83 -2.65
C ASP A 299 -22.33 -4.09 -2.05
N LEU A 300 -21.43 -4.74 -2.80
CA LEU A 300 -20.75 -5.96 -2.38
C LEU A 300 -19.23 -5.80 -2.45
N ILE A 301 -18.54 -6.39 -1.48
CA ILE A 301 -17.08 -6.55 -1.45
C ILE A 301 -16.78 -8.04 -1.59
N VAL A 302 -15.98 -8.39 -2.59
CA VAL A 302 -15.63 -9.78 -2.93
C VAL A 302 -14.13 -9.99 -2.79
N MET A 303 -13.76 -10.89 -1.89
CA MET A 303 -12.38 -11.27 -1.59
C MET A 303 -12.15 -12.72 -2.05
N PRO A 304 -11.65 -12.94 -3.28
CA PRO A 304 -11.38 -14.28 -3.81
C PRO A 304 -10.45 -15.10 -2.91
N ARG A 305 -10.75 -16.40 -2.77
CA ARG A 305 -9.93 -17.38 -2.06
C ARG A 305 -9.08 -18.23 -3.03
N ASP A 306 -8.22 -19.08 -2.47
CA ASP A 306 -7.42 -20.10 -3.18
C ASP A 306 -6.53 -19.56 -4.30
N GLY A 307 -5.99 -18.36 -4.12
CA GLY A 307 -5.16 -17.76 -5.15
C GLY A 307 -5.94 -17.29 -6.39
N ARG A 308 -7.23 -16.99 -6.26
CA ARG A 308 -8.02 -16.45 -7.37
C ARG A 308 -7.82 -14.93 -7.48
N GLN A 309 -7.90 -14.43 -8.71
CA GLN A 309 -7.99 -13.01 -9.01
C GLN A 309 -9.25 -12.75 -9.84
N LEU A 310 -10.01 -11.75 -9.44
CA LEU A 310 -11.21 -11.31 -10.15
C LEU A 310 -10.84 -10.21 -11.14
N CYS A 311 -10.91 -10.55 -12.42
CA CYS A 311 -10.65 -9.64 -13.54
C CYS A 311 -11.93 -9.38 -14.31
N TRP A 312 -12.14 -8.13 -14.72
CA TRP A 312 -13.31 -7.74 -15.50
C TRP A 312 -13.03 -7.84 -16.99
N THR A 313 -13.93 -8.50 -17.72
CA THR A 313 -13.73 -8.88 -19.13
C THR A 313 -14.90 -8.47 -20.05
N PHE A 314 -15.86 -7.69 -19.57
CA PHE A 314 -17.07 -7.30 -20.30
C PHE A 314 -16.80 -6.51 -21.62
N THR A 315 -15.55 -6.11 -21.90
CA THR A 315 -15.15 -5.46 -23.17
C THR A 315 -14.64 -6.43 -24.24
N GLY A 316 -14.69 -7.75 -24.02
CA GLY A 316 -14.17 -8.76 -24.95
C GLY A 316 -12.64 -8.77 -25.10
N LYS A 317 -11.93 -7.83 -24.46
CA LYS A 317 -10.47 -7.86 -24.34
C LYS A 317 -10.07 -8.95 -23.35
N GLN A 318 -8.99 -9.66 -23.66
CA GLN A 318 -8.41 -10.59 -22.70
C GLN A 318 -8.10 -9.84 -21.40
N PRO A 319 -8.39 -10.45 -20.24
CA PRO A 319 -7.99 -9.86 -18.98
C PRO A 319 -6.47 -9.65 -18.98
N SER A 320 -6.02 -8.54 -18.40
CA SER A 320 -4.60 -8.31 -18.12
C SER A 320 -4.01 -9.54 -17.45
N ARG A 321 -2.77 -9.91 -17.80
CA ARG A 321 -2.08 -11.04 -17.18
C ARG A 321 -2.21 -10.96 -15.65
N PRO A 322 -2.55 -12.07 -14.96
CA PRO A 322 -2.67 -12.06 -13.51
C PRO A 322 -1.35 -11.62 -12.88
N HIS A 323 -1.43 -10.93 -11.76
CA HIS A 323 -0.23 -10.74 -10.94
C HIS A 323 0.10 -12.07 -10.26
N LEU A 324 1.38 -12.44 -10.17
CA LEU A 324 1.79 -13.68 -9.48
C LEU A 324 1.81 -13.51 -7.95
N GLY A 325 1.87 -12.27 -7.47
CA GLY A 325 1.54 -11.88 -6.09
C GLY A 325 0.54 -10.72 -6.12
N SER A 326 -0.35 -10.61 -5.14
CA SER A 326 -1.30 -9.50 -5.05
C SER A 326 -1.71 -9.29 -3.61
N HIS A 327 -2.11 -8.06 -3.27
CA HIS A 327 -2.64 -7.68 -1.98
C HIS A 327 -3.84 -6.73 -2.13
N GLY A 328 -4.58 -6.50 -1.04
CA GLY A 328 -5.75 -5.63 -1.00
C GLY A 328 -6.89 -6.12 -0.10
N ALA A 329 -6.89 -7.40 0.30
CA ALA A 329 -7.93 -8.02 1.10
C ALA A 329 -7.55 -8.11 2.59
N LEU A 330 -8.25 -8.99 3.32
CA LEU A 330 -8.15 -9.15 4.78
C LEU A 330 -7.33 -10.37 5.22
N SER A 331 -6.58 -11.02 4.33
CA SER A 331 -5.78 -12.16 4.78
C SER A 331 -4.76 -11.73 5.82
N HIS A 332 -4.42 -12.66 6.71
CA HIS A 332 -3.46 -12.42 7.78
C HIS A 332 -2.10 -11.96 7.23
N GLU A 333 -1.70 -12.50 6.07
CA GLU A 333 -0.46 -12.16 5.37
C GLU A 333 -0.49 -10.75 4.76
N GLU A 334 -1.65 -10.30 4.25
CA GLU A 334 -1.81 -8.95 3.68
C GLU A 334 -1.88 -7.87 4.76
N MET A 335 -2.49 -8.19 5.91
CA MET A 335 -2.76 -7.19 6.95
C MET A 335 -1.56 -6.94 7.86
N ARG A 336 -0.63 -7.88 8.01
CA ARG A 336 0.50 -7.76 8.95
C ARG A 336 1.73 -7.15 8.29
N VAL A 337 2.12 -5.96 8.75
CA VAL A 337 3.23 -5.18 8.21
C VAL A 337 4.31 -4.97 9.30
N PRO A 338 5.60 -5.14 8.99
CA PRO A 338 6.68 -4.88 9.93
C PRO A 338 6.84 -3.37 10.16
N LEU A 339 6.97 -2.98 11.43
CA LEU A 339 7.40 -1.64 11.85
C LEU A 339 8.72 -1.76 12.61
N LEU A 340 9.76 -1.12 12.07
CA LEU A 340 11.09 -1.08 12.66
C LEU A 340 11.47 0.37 12.98
N ALA A 341 11.91 0.61 14.21
CA ALA A 341 12.41 1.91 14.64
C ALA A 341 13.77 1.74 15.33
N ALA A 342 14.79 2.36 14.75
CA ALA A 342 16.16 2.31 15.24
C ALA A 342 16.76 3.72 15.32
N ARG A 343 17.71 3.89 16.25
CA ARG A 343 18.60 5.04 16.29
C ARG A 343 19.94 4.60 15.72
N LEU A 344 20.33 5.21 14.59
CA LEU A 344 21.61 4.98 13.91
C LEU A 344 22.73 5.77 14.57
#